data_AF-L0E217-F1
#
_entry.id   AF-L0E217-F1
#
_cell.length_a   1.000
_cell.length_b   1.000
_cell.length_c   1.000
_cell.angle_alpha   90.00
_cell.angle_beta   90.00
_cell.angle_gamma   90.00
#
_symmetry.space_group_name_H-M   'P 1'
#
loop_
_entity.id
_entity.type
_entity.pdbx_description
1 polymer ?
#
loop_
_entity_poly.entity_id
_entity_poly.type
_entity_poly.pdbx_seq_one_letter_code
_entity_poly.pdbx_strand_id
1 'polypeptide(L)'
;MFVTIEHEIHDAARFQPCAEQVFPLPEGLQVHLFLPATDLSRAVGLYEAPSLERLRDHLDPTLGDASTQRYFPVAEERAIGLPAYDPGPSTELAAG
;
A
#
# COMPACT_ATOMS: atom_id res chain seq x y z
N MET A 1 -3.84 5.32 -8.72
CA MET A 1 -4.57 4.04 -8.86
C MET A 1 -4.57 3.32 -7.53
N PHE A 2 -5.64 2.60 -7.22
CA PHE A 2 -5.68 1.75 -6.02
C PHE A 2 -5.14 0.34 -6.31
N VAL A 3 -4.31 -0.17 -5.40
CA VAL A 3 -3.76 -1.53 -5.42
C VAL A 3 -4.01 -2.17 -4.06
N THR A 4 -4.54 -3.38 -4.07
CA THR A 4 -4.60 -4.21 -2.86
C THR A 4 -3.43 -5.19 -2.84
N ILE A 5 -2.90 -5.41 -1.65
CA ILE A 5 -1.90 -6.43 -1.39
C ILE A 5 -2.45 -7.39 -0.35
N GLU A 6 -2.37 -8.69 -0.62
CA GLU A 6 -2.40 -9.72 0.40
C GLU A 6 -0.97 -10.13 0.72
N HIS A 7 -0.58 -9.94 1.99
CA HIS A 7 0.70 -10.37 2.54
C HIS A 7 0.51 -11.74 3.18
N GLU A 8 1.20 -12.75 2.68
CA GLU A 8 1.33 -14.06 3.32
C GLU A 8 2.63 -14.05 4.13
N ILE A 9 2.54 -13.87 5.44
CA ILE A 9 3.68 -13.60 6.32
C ILE A 9 4.18 -14.93 6.89
N HIS A 10 5.37 -15.35 6.46
CA HIS A 10 5.99 -16.60 6.89
C HIS A 10 7.06 -16.42 7.97
N ASP A 11 7.50 -15.19 8.24
CA ASP A 11 8.38 -14.85 9.38
C ASP A 11 7.88 -13.58 10.08
N ALA A 12 6.98 -13.75 11.04
CA ALA A 12 6.37 -12.65 11.79
C ALA A 12 7.40 -11.82 12.59
N ALA A 13 8.47 -12.45 13.07
CA ALA A 13 9.51 -11.76 13.84
C ALA A 13 10.35 -10.83 12.95
N ARG A 14 10.55 -11.19 11.69
CA ARG A 14 11.23 -10.34 10.70
C ARG A 14 10.30 -9.36 9.98
N PHE A 15 9.03 -9.69 9.84
CA PHE A 15 8.10 -8.84 9.10
C PHE A 15 7.99 -7.44 9.71
N GLN A 16 7.86 -7.34 11.04
CA GLN A 16 7.73 -6.06 11.74
C GLN A 16 8.92 -5.11 11.46
N PRO A 17 10.19 -5.50 11.69
CA PRO A 17 11.32 -4.61 11.39
C PRO A 17 11.48 -4.34 9.88
N CYS A 18 11.11 -5.27 8.99
CA CYS A 18 11.07 -4.99 7.55
C CYS A 18 10.02 -3.92 7.22
N ALA A 19 8.82 -3.99 7.79
CA ALA A 19 7.78 -2.99 7.60
C ALA A 19 8.22 -1.62 8.12
N GLU A 20 8.89 -1.55 9.28
CA GLU A 20 9.44 -0.30 9.82
C GLU A 20 10.51 0.35 8.92
N GLN A 21 11.19 -0.42 8.05
CA GLN A 21 12.13 0.13 7.06
C GLN A 21 11.44 0.65 5.80
N VAL A 22 10.28 0.09 5.46
CA VAL A 22 9.45 0.51 4.33
C VAL A 22 8.71 1.81 4.64
N PHE A 23 8.30 2.00 5.89
CA PHE A 23 7.52 3.17 6.30
C PHE A 23 8.39 4.28 6.92
N PRO A 24 8.06 5.56 6.69
CA PRO A 24 6.98 6.07 5.86
C PRO A 24 7.23 5.86 4.36
N LEU A 25 6.14 5.67 3.60
CA LEU A 25 6.24 5.50 2.15
C LEU A 25 6.77 6.78 1.48
N PRO A 26 7.54 6.65 0.39
CA PRO A 26 8.05 7.79 -0.36
C PRO A 26 6.93 8.53 -1.10
N GLU A 27 7.23 9.74 -1.56
CA GLU A 27 6.29 10.57 -2.32
C GLU A 27 5.64 9.82 -3.49
N GLY A 28 4.33 9.99 -3.63
CA GLY A 28 3.49 9.33 -4.62
C GLY A 28 3.06 7.91 -4.24
N LEU A 29 3.52 7.35 -3.12
CA LEU A 29 2.99 6.11 -2.55
C LEU A 29 2.26 6.42 -1.24
N GLN A 30 1.07 5.84 -1.07
CA GLN A 30 0.28 6.01 0.14
C GLN A 30 -0.34 4.67 0.56
N VAL A 31 -0.32 4.41 1.87
CA VAL A 31 -1.06 3.31 2.48
C VAL A 31 -2.32 3.90 3.11
N HIS A 32 -3.48 3.42 2.67
CA HIS A 32 -4.78 3.84 3.20
C HIS A 32 -5.25 2.92 4.32
N LEU A 33 -4.99 1.62 4.17
CA LEU A 33 -5.34 0.60 5.17
C LEU A 33 -4.22 -0.43 5.27
N PHE A 34 -3.98 -0.91 6.48
CA PHE A 34 -3.18 -2.09 6.77
C PHE A 34 -3.88 -2.89 7.85
N LEU A 35 -4.34 -4.10 7.50
CA LEU A 35 -5.20 -4.93 8.32
C LEU A 35 -4.52 -6.28 8.58
N PRO A 36 -3.66 -6.38 9.61
CA PRO A 36 -3.02 -7.63 9.97
C PRO A 36 -4.00 -8.58 10.68
N ALA A 37 -3.83 -9.88 10.47
CA ALA A 37 -4.46 -10.89 11.30
C ALA A 37 -3.89 -10.83 12.74
N THR A 38 -4.67 -11.29 13.71
CA THR A 38 -4.29 -11.27 15.13
C THR A 38 -3.01 -12.07 15.43
N ASP A 39 -2.71 -13.07 14.62
CA ASP A 39 -1.50 -13.91 14.71
C ASP A 39 -0.37 -13.46 13.79
N LEU A 40 -0.57 -12.36 13.05
CA LEU A 40 0.37 -11.80 12.07
C LEU A 40 0.79 -12.79 10.97
N SER A 41 0.01 -13.85 10.71
CA SER A 41 0.26 -14.79 9.60
C SER A 41 -0.07 -14.21 8.23
N ARG A 42 -0.88 -13.14 8.21
CA ARG A 42 -1.32 -12.46 7.01
C ARG A 42 -1.71 -11.01 7.29
N ALA A 43 -1.68 -10.19 6.26
CA ALA A 43 -2.24 -8.85 6.28
C ALA A 43 -2.84 -8.50 4.93
N VAL A 44 -3.86 -7.64 4.95
CA VAL A 44 -4.38 -7.01 3.71
C VAL A 44 -4.12 -5.51 3.78
N GLY A 45 -3.56 -4.96 2.72
CA GLY A 45 -3.33 -3.53 2.59
C GLY A 45 -4.06 -2.93 1.38
N LEU A 46 -4.52 -1.69 1.54
CA LEU A 46 -4.98 -0.85 0.43
C LEU A 46 -3.98 0.27 0.23
N TYR A 47 -3.41 0.34 -0.97
CA TYR A 47 -2.42 1.33 -1.34
C TYR A 47 -2.91 2.18 -2.50
N GLU A 48 -2.45 3.41 -2.53
CA GLU A 48 -2.53 4.28 -3.69
C GLU A 48 -1.12 4.52 -4.23
N ALA A 49 -0.97 4.34 -5.54
CA ALA A 49 0.31 4.42 -6.23
C ALA A 49 0.11 4.95 -7.67
N PRO A 50 1.15 5.47 -8.33
CA PRO A 50 1.09 5.85 -9.74
C PRO A 50 1.15 4.64 -10.68
N SER A 51 1.72 3.52 -10.23
CA SER A 51 1.72 2.24 -10.96
C SER A 51 1.90 1.06 -9.99
N LEU A 52 1.50 -0.14 -10.42
CA LEU A 52 1.74 -1.37 -9.67
C LEU A 52 3.24 -1.65 -9.53
N GLU A 53 4.00 -1.46 -10.60
CA GLU A 53 5.44 -1.71 -10.65
C GLU A 53 6.18 -0.85 -9.62
N ARG A 54 5.85 0.44 -9.52
CA ARG A 54 6.49 1.33 -8.54
C ARG A 54 6.22 0.90 -7.09
N LEU A 55 5.02 0.39 -6.82
CA LEU A 55 4.70 -0.13 -5.49
C LEU A 55 5.49 -1.42 -5.21
N ARG A 56 5.55 -2.35 -6.18
CA ARG A 56 6.30 -3.61 -6.05
C ARG A 56 7.79 -3.38 -5.87
N ASP A 57 8.39 -2.55 -6.70
CA ASP A 57 9.82 -2.22 -6.67
C ASP A 57 10.23 -1.59 -5.33
N HIS A 58 9.30 -0.92 -4.65
CA HIS A 58 9.53 -0.35 -3.33
C HIS A 58 9.36 -1.37 -2.20
N LEU A 59 8.32 -2.21 -2.24
CA LEU A 59 7.97 -3.10 -1.14
C LEU A 59 8.70 -4.44 -1.18
N ASP A 60 8.76 -5.07 -2.35
CA ASP A 60 9.23 -6.47 -2.50
C ASP A 60 10.68 -6.67 -2.03
N PRO A 61 11.65 -5.75 -2.30
CA PRO A 61 13.03 -5.94 -1.87
C PRO A 61 13.22 -6.04 -0.35
N THR A 62 12.35 -5.38 0.43
CA THR A 62 12.46 -5.34 1.90
C THR A 62 11.53 -6.36 2.56
N LEU A 63 10.32 -6.55 2.03
CA LEU A 63 9.32 -7.46 2.62
C LEU A 63 9.49 -8.91 2.16
N GLY A 64 10.13 -9.14 1.02
CA GLY A 64 10.28 -10.47 0.40
C GLY A 64 11.04 -11.49 1.27
N ASP A 65 11.85 -11.03 2.21
CA ASP A 65 12.56 -11.90 3.16
C ASP A 65 11.66 -12.49 4.25
N ALA A 66 10.48 -11.91 4.49
CA ALA A 66 9.59 -12.24 5.60
C ALA A 66 8.15 -12.58 5.17
N SER A 67 7.79 -12.27 3.93
CA SER A 67 6.42 -12.44 3.43
C SER A 67 6.38 -12.60 1.91
N THR A 68 5.32 -13.22 1.40
CA THR A 68 4.99 -13.29 -0.03
C THR A 68 3.83 -12.35 -0.34
N GLN A 69 4.00 -11.49 -1.34
CA GLN A 69 3.05 -10.43 -1.67
C GLN A 69 2.22 -10.82 -2.89
N ARG A 70 0.89 -10.71 -2.78
CA ARG A 70 -0.04 -10.90 -3.90
C ARG A 70 -0.75 -9.60 -4.18
N TYR A 71 -0.47 -9.04 -5.34
CA TYR A 71 -0.98 -7.74 -5.76
C TYR A 71 -2.17 -7.89 -6.71
N PHE A 72 -3.16 -7.02 -6.58
CA PHE A 72 -4.12 -6.79 -7.65
C PHE A 72 -4.52 -5.32 -7.75
N PRO A 73 -4.56 -4.75 -8.96
CA PRO A 73 -5.21 -3.47 -9.20
C PRO A 73 -6.68 -3.55 -8.80
N VAL A 74 -7.17 -2.56 -8.07
CA VAL A 74 -8.58 -2.48 -7.68
C VAL A 74 -9.41 -1.99 -8.87
N ALA A 75 -10.54 -2.64 -9.14
CA ALA A 75 -11.55 -2.14 -10.07
C ALA A 75 -12.36 -1.02 -9.38
N GLU A 76 -11.85 0.21 -9.47
CA GLU A 76 -12.33 1.37 -8.69
C GLU A 76 -13.83 1.62 -8.88
N GLU A 77 -14.38 1.42 -10.09
CA GLU A 77 -15.80 1.64 -10.41
C GLU A 77 -16.75 0.62 -9.75
N ARG A 78 -16.19 -0.49 -9.25
CA ARG A 78 -16.94 -1.57 -8.58
C ARG A 78 -16.64 -1.64 -7.08
N ALA A 79 -15.66 -0.86 -6.62
CA ALA A 79 -15.22 -0.88 -5.24
C ALA A 79 -16.21 -0.09 -4.35
N ILE A 80 -16.33 -0.53 -3.10
CA ILE A 80 -17.19 0.11 -2.11
C ILE A 80 -16.29 0.57 -0.96
N GLY A 81 -16.42 1.84 -0.56
CA GLY A 81 -15.69 2.39 0.58
C GLY A 81 -14.23 2.75 0.30
N LEU A 82 -13.84 2.95 -0.97
CA LEU A 82 -12.55 3.54 -1.28
C LEU A 82 -12.44 4.94 -0.63
N PRO A 83 -11.25 5.32 -0.16
CA PRO A 83 -11.02 6.68 0.33
C PRO A 83 -11.36 7.66 -0.81
N ALA A 84 -12.02 8.76 -0.45
CA ALA A 84 -12.26 9.82 -1.42
C ALA A 84 -10.89 10.30 -1.94
N TYR A 85 -10.75 10.38 -3.26
CA TYR A 85 -9.63 11.08 -3.85
C TYR A 85 -9.70 12.54 -3.40
N ASP A 86 -8.81 12.92 -2.48
CA ASP A 86 -8.56 14.31 -2.13
C ASP A 86 -7.34 14.75 -2.94
N PRO A 87 -7.52 15.44 -4.09
CA PRO A 87 -6.41 15.95 -4.89
C PRO A 87 -5.53 16.99 -4.16
N GLY A 88 -5.82 17.26 -2.88
CA GLY A 88 -5.38 18.47 -2.20
C GLY A 88 -6.15 19.68 -2.75
N PRO A 89 -5.98 20.86 -2.16
CA PRO A 89 -6.53 22.07 -2.74
C PRO A 89 -5.95 22.20 -4.15
N SER A 90 -6.83 22.19 -5.16
CA SER A 90 -6.46 22.70 -6.47
C SER A 90 -5.96 24.12 -6.23
N THR A 91 -4.68 24.37 -6.53
CA THR A 91 -4.18 25.72 -6.72
C THR A 91 -4.82 26.24 -8.00
N GLU A 92 -6.13 26.42 -7.97
CA GLU A 92 -6.84 27.20 -8.96
C GLU A 92 -6.18 28.57 -8.92
N LEU A 93 -5.64 28.94 -10.09
CA LEU A 93 -4.89 30.15 -10.29
C LEU A 93 -5.54 31.29 -9.51
N ALA A 94 -4.81 31.81 -8.51
CA ALA A 94 -5.11 33.13 -8.00
C ALA A 94 -4.99 34.09 -9.20
N ALA A 95 -6.17 34.50 -9.67
CA ALA A 95 -6.51 35.76 -10.34
C ALA A 95 -5.32 36.72 -10.45
N GLY A 96 -4.96 37.18 -11.64
CA GLY A 96 -5.78 38.10 -12.42
C GLY A 96 -4.99 39.40 -12.57
#